data_AF-K1UBV4-F1
#
_entry.id   AF-K1UBV4-F1
#
_cell.length_a   1.000
_cell.length_b   1.000
_cell.length_c   1.000
_cell.angle_alpha   90.00
_cell.angle_beta   90.00
_cell.angle_gamma   90.00
#
_symmetry.space_group_name_H-M   'P 1'
#
loop_
_entity.id
_entity.type
_entity.pdbx_description
1 polymer ?
#
loop_
_entity_poly.entity_id
_entity_poly.type
_entity_poly.pdbx_seq_one_letter_code
_entity_poly.pdbx_strand_id
1 'polypeptide(L)'
;KMPIKYYQKTDKGIIEAEATDTSKLLSKRPNPFMTPTTFWNTVEINRNHYGNGYVYMRKKFDRKKFGGEIKIVDLWVMQSNCVQIVVDDAGIFAGVGRLWYVYTDPTSGRQYVFSTDEVMHFKTSFSFDGITGLPVQQILRDTVAGASESQAFMNNLYESGLTAKATLEYTGELNEKAKEALVKSFEEFGSGAKNTGKILPVPLGMKLTPLDIKLTDSQFFELKKYNALQIAGAFGVKPN
;
A
#
# COMPACT_ATOMS: atom_id res chain seq x y z
N LYS A 1 -6.65 0.52 -19.48
CA LYS A 1 -6.45 1.95 -19.85
C LYS A 1 -7.79 2.50 -20.34
N MET A 2 -8.46 3.34 -19.56
CA MET A 2 -9.70 3.97 -20.01
C MET A 2 -9.38 5.29 -20.72
N PRO A 3 -9.99 5.58 -21.88
CA PRO A 3 -9.81 6.86 -22.55
C PRO A 3 -10.48 7.98 -21.76
N ILE A 4 -9.78 9.10 -21.57
CA ILE A 4 -10.37 10.32 -21.00
C ILE A 4 -11.02 11.07 -22.16
N LYS A 5 -12.34 11.23 -22.08
CA LYS A 5 -13.15 11.97 -23.05
C LYS A 5 -13.63 13.28 -22.46
N TYR A 6 -13.68 14.32 -23.28
CA TYR A 6 -14.13 15.65 -22.89
C TYR A 6 -15.53 15.89 -23.43
N TYR A 7 -16.47 16.17 -22.53
CA TYR A 7 -17.87 16.36 -22.86
C TYR A 7 -18.32 17.77 -22.49
N GLN A 8 -19.23 18.33 -23.29
CA GLN A 8 -19.86 19.62 -23.02
C GLN A 8 -21.38 19.44 -22.97
N LYS A 9 -22.00 20.07 -21.98
CA LYS A 9 -23.46 20.18 -21.91
C LYS A 9 -23.92 21.30 -22.85
N THR A 10 -24.85 20.98 -23.72
CA THR A 10 -25.49 21.92 -24.64
C THR A 10 -27.01 21.86 -24.48
N ASP A 11 -27.73 22.80 -25.07
CA ASP A 11 -29.20 22.82 -25.05
C ASP A 11 -29.82 21.57 -25.74
N LYS A 12 -29.04 20.87 -26.57
CA LYS A 12 -29.43 19.64 -27.27
C LYS A 12 -28.96 18.36 -26.56
N GLY A 13 -28.34 18.47 -25.38
CA GLY A 13 -27.82 17.34 -24.61
C GLY A 13 -26.30 17.37 -24.41
N ILE A 14 -25.74 16.25 -23.93
CA ILE A 14 -24.31 16.09 -23.69
C ILE A 14 -23.65 15.59 -24.98
N ILE A 15 -22.71 16.37 -25.51
CA ILE A 15 -21.95 16.02 -26.72
C ILE A 15 -20.46 15.89 -26.39
N GLU A 16 -19.75 15.04 -27.14
CA GLU A 16 -18.28 15.00 -27.09
C GLU A 16 -17.75 16.30 -27.69
N ALA A 17 -16.98 17.05 -26.91
CA ALA A 17 -16.50 18.38 -27.27
C ALA A 17 -15.10 18.31 -27.87
N GLU A 18 -14.77 19.32 -28.71
CA GLU A 18 -13.41 19.43 -29.23
C GLU A 18 -12.38 19.60 -28.12
N ALA A 19 -11.21 19.00 -28.32
CA ALA A 19 -10.17 18.99 -27.31
C ALA A 19 -9.57 20.39 -27.09
N THR A 20 -9.86 20.97 -25.93
CA THR A 20 -9.16 22.18 -25.44
C THR A 20 -7.71 21.89 -25.09
N ASP A 21 -6.88 22.93 -24.97
CA ASP A 21 -5.48 22.74 -24.58
C ASP A 21 -5.36 22.09 -23.20
N THR A 22 -6.25 22.43 -22.27
CA THR A 22 -6.32 21.78 -20.95
C THR A 22 -6.75 20.32 -21.05
N SER A 23 -7.74 19.97 -21.88
CA SER A 23 -8.16 18.57 -22.00
C SER A 23 -7.10 17.69 -22.67
N LYS A 24 -6.26 18.27 -23.54
CA LYS A 24 -5.06 17.60 -24.08
C LYS A 24 -4.03 17.30 -23.00
N LEU A 25 -3.89 18.13 -21.96
CA LEU A 25 -2.99 17.82 -20.84
C LEU A 25 -3.43 16.55 -20.11
N LEU A 26 -4.74 16.36 -19.93
CA LEU A 26 -5.28 15.17 -19.25
C LEU A 26 -5.19 13.89 -20.11
N SER A 27 -5.36 14.03 -21.44
CA SER A 27 -5.56 12.90 -22.36
C SER A 27 -4.36 12.55 -23.25
N LYS A 28 -3.48 13.52 -23.55
CA LYS A 28 -2.35 13.34 -24.50
C LYS A 28 -0.99 13.50 -23.83
N ARG A 29 -0.75 14.59 -23.12
CA ARG A 29 0.56 14.85 -22.50
C ARG A 29 0.44 15.79 -21.29
N PRO A 30 0.47 15.24 -20.06
CA PRO A 30 0.36 16.04 -18.84
C PRO A 30 1.60 16.91 -18.59
N ASN A 31 2.78 16.39 -18.87
CA ASN A 31 4.06 17.08 -18.73
C ASN A 31 5.10 16.48 -19.70
N PRO A 32 6.31 17.07 -19.81
CA PRO A 32 7.35 16.57 -20.71
C PRO A 32 7.83 15.14 -20.44
N PHE A 33 7.70 14.64 -19.20
CA PHE A 33 8.32 13.39 -18.76
C PHE A 33 7.38 12.19 -18.71
N MET A 34 6.07 12.41 -18.59
CA MET A 34 5.09 11.35 -18.37
C MET A 34 4.07 11.25 -19.52
N THR A 35 3.74 10.01 -19.89
CA THR A 35 2.53 9.74 -20.66
C THR A 35 1.29 9.91 -19.76
N PRO A 36 0.08 10.12 -20.33
CA PRO A 36 -1.15 10.19 -19.56
C PRO A 36 -1.35 8.96 -18.66
N THR A 37 -1.07 7.76 -19.18
CA THR A 37 -1.18 6.52 -18.41
C THR A 37 -0.25 6.54 -17.20
N THR A 38 1.03 6.84 -17.41
CA THR A 38 2.03 6.89 -16.34
C THR A 38 1.64 7.92 -15.28
N PHE A 39 1.20 9.09 -15.74
CA PHE A 39 0.77 10.19 -14.87
C PHE A 39 -0.39 9.78 -13.97
N TRP A 40 -1.51 9.32 -14.53
CA TRP A 40 -2.68 8.94 -13.75
C TRP A 40 -2.43 7.72 -12.85
N ASN A 41 -1.64 6.74 -13.32
CA ASN A 41 -1.21 5.63 -12.47
C ASN A 41 -0.40 6.13 -11.27
N THR A 42 0.50 7.11 -11.47
CA THR A 42 1.30 7.68 -10.39
C THR A 42 0.42 8.41 -9.38
N VAL A 43 -0.57 9.18 -9.85
CA VAL A 43 -1.56 9.84 -8.98
C VAL A 43 -2.34 8.81 -8.15
N GLU A 44 -2.81 7.74 -8.79
CA GLU A 44 -3.59 6.69 -8.13
C GLU A 44 -2.77 5.90 -7.10
N ILE A 45 -1.49 5.62 -7.41
CA ILE A 45 -0.58 4.98 -6.46
C ILE A 45 -0.35 5.88 -5.24
N ASN A 46 -0.09 7.17 -5.45
CA ASN A 46 0.06 8.12 -4.34
C ASN A 46 -1.21 8.18 -3.48
N ARG A 47 -2.38 8.28 -4.13
CA ARG A 47 -3.69 8.23 -3.46
C ARG A 47 -3.86 6.98 -2.62
N ASN A 48 -3.62 5.79 -3.16
CA ASN A 48 -3.84 4.55 -2.41
C ASN A 48 -2.81 4.34 -1.30
N HIS A 49 -1.54 4.72 -1.54
CA HIS A 49 -0.45 4.51 -0.60
C HIS A 49 -0.48 5.50 0.56
N TYR A 50 -0.75 6.79 0.30
CA TYR A 50 -0.73 7.86 1.31
C TYR A 50 -2.12 8.38 1.67
N GLY A 51 -3.18 7.80 1.12
CA GLY A 51 -4.56 8.27 1.26
C GLY A 51 -4.89 9.46 0.35
N ASN A 52 -3.87 10.14 -0.17
CA ASN A 52 -3.98 11.41 -0.88
C ASN A 52 -3.07 11.43 -2.09
N GLY A 53 -3.53 11.96 -3.22
CA GLY A 53 -2.75 12.21 -4.42
C GLY A 53 -2.91 13.67 -4.82
N TYR A 54 -1.80 14.34 -5.13
CA TYR A 54 -1.81 15.78 -5.44
C TYR A 54 -1.21 16.04 -6.81
N VAL A 55 -1.83 16.94 -7.55
CA VAL A 55 -1.32 17.42 -8.84
C VAL A 55 -1.28 18.94 -8.82
N TYR A 56 -0.09 19.51 -8.96
CA TYR A 56 0.10 20.92 -9.21
C TYR A 56 -0.23 21.27 -10.66
N MET A 57 -1.14 22.21 -10.85
CA MET A 57 -1.50 22.79 -12.15
C MET A 57 -0.66 24.05 -12.38
N ARG A 58 0.38 23.94 -13.20
CA ARG A 58 1.23 25.09 -13.49
C ARG A 58 0.49 26.05 -14.41
N LYS A 59 0.12 27.21 -13.86
CA LYS A 59 -0.53 28.30 -14.58
C LYS A 59 0.49 29.30 -15.10
N LYS A 60 0.28 29.81 -16.31
CA LYS A 60 1.04 30.93 -16.89
C LYS A 60 0.08 32.02 -17.30
N PHE A 61 0.35 33.24 -16.86
CA PHE A 61 -0.38 34.42 -17.30
C PHE A 61 0.16 34.89 -18.65
N ASP A 62 -0.67 34.78 -19.68
CA ASP A 62 -0.40 35.25 -21.03
C ASP A 62 -0.88 36.70 -21.15
N ARG A 63 0.04 37.66 -20.95
CA ARG A 63 -0.27 39.09 -20.93
C ARG A 63 -0.55 39.59 -22.34
N LYS A 64 -1.73 40.19 -22.54
CA LYS A 64 -2.15 40.84 -23.79
C LYS A 64 -2.03 42.37 -23.65
N LYS A 65 -2.20 43.10 -24.75
CA LYS A 65 -2.11 44.58 -24.79
C LYS A 65 -3.10 45.25 -23.80
N PHE A 66 -4.27 44.64 -23.59
CA PHE A 66 -5.18 44.94 -22.50
C PHE A 66 -5.60 43.62 -21.83
N GLY A 67 -5.39 43.50 -20.52
CA GLY A 67 -5.66 42.28 -19.76
C GLY A 67 -4.72 41.11 -20.09
N GLY A 68 -5.20 39.90 -19.89
CA GLY A 68 -4.46 38.68 -20.18
C GLY A 68 -5.28 37.45 -19.84
N GLU A 69 -4.73 36.28 -20.15
CA GLU A 69 -5.40 35.01 -19.99
C GLU A 69 -4.53 34.06 -19.18
N ILE A 70 -5.12 33.38 -18.20
CA ILE A 70 -4.42 32.36 -17.44
C ILE A 70 -4.57 31.05 -18.21
N LYS A 71 -3.45 30.46 -18.61
CA LYS A 71 -3.40 29.15 -19.27
C LYS A 71 -2.73 28.13 -18.37
N ILE A 72 -3.30 26.94 -18.27
CA ILE A 72 -2.65 25.80 -17.64
C ILE A 72 -1.69 25.22 -18.67
N VAL A 73 -0.41 25.15 -18.32
CA VAL A 73 0.65 24.73 -19.24
C VAL A 73 1.00 23.26 -19.03
N ASP A 74 1.04 22.79 -17.78
CA ASP A 74 1.49 21.45 -17.43
C ASP A 74 0.87 20.99 -16.10
N LEU A 75 0.88 19.67 -15.91
CA LEU A 75 0.42 19.00 -14.69
C LEU A 75 1.58 18.22 -14.06
N TRP A 76 1.85 18.48 -12.79
CA TRP A 76 2.94 17.87 -12.04
C TRP A 76 2.42 17.09 -10.85
N VAL A 77 2.72 15.80 -10.77
CA VAL A 77 2.42 15.02 -9.57
C VAL A 77 3.33 15.51 -8.45
N MET A 78 2.74 15.86 -7.31
CA MET A 78 3.46 16.20 -6.09
C MET A 78 3.52 14.94 -5.23
N GLN A 79 4.70 14.62 -4.68
CA GLN A 79 4.83 13.45 -3.81
C GLN A 79 4.02 13.67 -2.54
N SER A 80 3.08 12.77 -2.24
CA SER A 80 2.11 13.01 -1.17
C SER A 80 2.70 13.06 0.23
N ASN A 81 3.80 12.35 0.48
CA ASN A 81 4.58 12.43 1.72
C ASN A 81 5.32 13.77 1.90
N CYS A 82 5.40 14.59 0.86
CA CYS A 82 6.04 15.91 0.86
C CYS A 82 5.04 17.06 0.85
N VAL A 83 3.74 16.76 0.93
CA VAL A 83 2.65 17.75 0.96
C VAL A 83 2.02 17.79 2.34
N GLN A 84 1.95 18.99 2.91
CA GLN A 84 1.19 19.27 4.11
C GLN A 84 -0.02 20.14 3.75
N ILE A 85 -1.20 19.75 4.24
CA ILE A 85 -2.40 20.55 4.13
C ILE A 85 -2.49 21.49 5.34
N VAL A 86 -2.78 22.76 5.07
CA VAL A 86 -2.94 23.80 6.10
C VAL A 86 -4.29 24.47 5.90
N VAL A 87 -5.08 24.56 6.96
CA VAL A 87 -6.30 25.38 6.99
C VAL A 87 -5.92 26.74 7.56
N ASP A 88 -6.18 27.79 6.78
CA ASP A 88 -5.86 29.17 7.14
C ASP A 88 -6.99 29.77 7.97
N ASP A 89 -7.08 29.39 9.24
CA ASP A 89 -8.10 29.88 10.18
C ASP A 89 -7.90 31.36 10.54
N ALA A 90 -6.68 31.88 10.41
CA ALA A 90 -6.34 33.28 10.69
C ALA A 90 -6.53 34.20 9.47
N GLY A 91 -6.73 33.64 8.28
CA GLY A 91 -6.90 34.39 7.03
C GLY A 91 -5.64 35.05 6.49
N ILE A 92 -4.46 34.52 6.82
CA ILE A 92 -3.13 35.03 6.49
C ILE A 92 -2.89 35.05 4.97
N PHE A 93 -3.38 34.06 4.23
CA PHE A 93 -2.99 33.83 2.84
C PHE A 93 -4.01 34.30 1.81
N ALA A 94 -5.31 34.33 2.12
CA ALA A 94 -6.36 35.00 1.31
C ALA A 94 -7.78 34.94 1.92
N GLY A 95 -7.91 34.75 3.25
CA GLY A 95 -9.20 34.69 3.94
C GLY A 95 -9.41 33.44 4.78
N VAL A 96 -10.17 33.61 5.86
CA VAL A 96 -10.40 32.60 6.92
C VAL A 96 -11.02 31.31 6.36
N GLY A 97 -10.48 30.16 6.76
CA GLY A 97 -10.99 28.83 6.45
C GLY A 97 -10.61 28.30 5.07
N ARG A 98 -9.67 28.94 4.36
CA ARG A 98 -9.17 28.42 3.08
C ARG A 98 -8.10 27.35 3.28
N LEU A 99 -8.07 26.41 2.36
CA LEU A 99 -7.11 25.31 2.38
C LEU A 99 -5.90 25.60 1.47
N TRP A 100 -4.72 25.33 2.00
CA TRP A 100 -3.44 25.54 1.35
C TRP A 100 -2.62 24.26 1.36
N TYR A 101 -1.81 24.09 0.33
CA TYR A 101 -0.89 22.97 0.19
C TYR A 101 0.54 23.47 0.29
N VAL A 102 1.23 23.08 1.36
CA VAL A 102 2.65 23.34 1.54
C VAL A 102 3.43 22.14 1.02
N TYR A 103 4.14 22.33 -0.08
CA TYR A 103 4.98 21.30 -0.69
C TYR A 103 6.45 21.57 -0.39
N THR A 104 7.12 20.59 0.20
CA THR A 104 8.57 20.63 0.39
C THR A 104 9.23 19.79 -0.70
N ASP A 105 9.97 20.42 -1.62
CA ASP A 105 10.68 19.68 -2.66
C ASP A 105 11.77 18.79 -2.03
N PRO A 106 11.69 17.45 -2.18
CA PRO A 106 12.64 16.53 -1.55
C PRO A 106 14.06 16.68 -2.08
N THR A 107 14.26 17.26 -3.27
CA THR A 107 15.59 17.43 -3.87
C THR A 107 16.26 18.72 -3.41
N SER A 108 15.50 19.83 -3.39
CA SER A 108 16.06 21.15 -3.07
C SER A 108 15.80 21.63 -1.64
N GLY A 109 14.90 20.97 -0.90
CA GLY A 109 14.42 21.39 0.41
C GLY A 109 13.56 22.66 0.39
N ARG A 110 13.30 23.23 -0.79
CA ARG A 110 12.50 24.47 -0.91
C ARG A 110 11.03 24.18 -0.65
N GLN A 111 10.40 25.09 0.08
CA GLN A 111 8.97 25.05 0.34
C GLN A 111 8.21 25.94 -0.64
N TYR A 112 7.09 25.42 -1.14
CA TYR A 112 6.16 26.10 -2.01
C TYR A 112 4.78 26.05 -1.37
N VAL A 113 4.05 27.15 -1.41
CA VAL A 113 2.68 27.24 -0.89
C VAL A 113 1.76 27.44 -2.07
N PHE A 114 0.80 26.53 -2.23
CA PHE A 114 -0.17 26.54 -3.33
C PHE A 114 -1.58 26.66 -2.79
N SER A 115 -2.44 27.40 -3.49
CA SER A 115 -3.84 27.53 -3.13
C SER A 115 -4.68 26.33 -3.59
N THR A 116 -5.93 26.26 -3.11
CA THR A 116 -6.88 25.21 -3.53
C THR A 116 -7.13 25.20 -5.04
N ASP A 117 -7.09 26.34 -5.71
CA ASP A 117 -7.34 26.43 -7.16
C ASP A 117 -6.13 26.06 -8.01
N GLU A 118 -4.95 25.83 -7.41
CA GLU A 118 -3.71 25.45 -8.09
C GLU A 118 -3.42 23.95 -8.00
N VAL A 119 -4.08 23.22 -7.09
CA VAL A 119 -3.81 21.81 -6.83
C VAL A 119 -5.07 20.96 -7.00
N MET A 120 -4.99 19.94 -7.85
CA MET A 120 -6.00 18.87 -7.85
C MET A 120 -5.66 17.87 -6.74
N HIS A 121 -6.58 17.71 -5.80
CA HIS A 121 -6.44 16.79 -4.66
C HIS A 121 -7.40 15.61 -4.80
N PHE A 122 -6.82 14.42 -4.95
CA PHE A 122 -7.51 13.15 -5.04
C PHE A 122 -7.41 12.41 -3.70
N LYS A 123 -8.54 11.95 -3.17
CA LYS A 123 -8.63 11.31 -1.85
C LYS A 123 -9.14 9.89 -1.99
N THR A 124 -8.67 8.98 -1.15
CA THR A 124 -9.31 7.68 -0.98
C THR A 124 -10.77 7.85 -0.58
N SER A 125 -11.59 6.82 -0.80
CA SER A 125 -13.02 6.85 -0.45
C SER A 125 -13.27 6.84 1.08
N PHE A 126 -12.20 6.74 1.87
CA PHE A 126 -12.22 6.69 3.32
C PHE A 126 -11.52 7.93 3.89
N SER A 127 -12.26 8.74 4.65
CA SER A 127 -11.78 9.99 5.25
C SER A 127 -12.54 10.23 6.55
N PHE A 128 -11.87 10.67 7.61
CA PHE A 128 -12.49 11.01 8.90
C PHE A 128 -12.91 12.48 8.99
N ASP A 129 -12.17 13.37 8.34
CA ASP A 129 -12.33 14.82 8.39
C ASP A 129 -12.98 15.39 7.10
N GLY A 130 -13.15 14.56 6.07
CA GLY A 130 -13.58 14.97 4.74
C GLY A 130 -12.51 15.75 3.95
N ILE A 131 -11.38 16.08 4.58
CA ILE A 131 -10.29 16.89 4.02
C ILE A 131 -9.16 15.99 3.53
N THR A 132 -8.77 14.99 4.31
CA THR A 132 -7.68 14.06 4.00
C THR A 132 -8.20 12.64 3.85
N GLY A 133 -7.70 11.90 2.86
CA GLY A 133 -7.98 10.49 2.72
C GLY A 133 -7.08 9.65 3.62
N LEU A 134 -7.57 8.48 4.04
CA LEU A 134 -6.81 7.48 4.77
C LEU A 134 -6.01 6.58 3.82
N PRO A 135 -4.74 6.27 4.14
CA PRO A 135 -3.97 5.25 3.44
C PRO A 135 -4.66 3.88 3.45
N VAL A 136 -4.70 3.19 2.30
CA VAL A 136 -5.25 1.83 2.22
C VAL A 136 -4.45 0.87 3.13
N GLN A 137 -3.15 1.11 3.29
CA GLN A 137 -2.30 0.34 4.18
C GLN A 137 -2.68 0.47 5.66
N GLN A 138 -3.21 1.63 6.07
CA GLN A 138 -3.68 1.81 7.44
C GLN A 138 -4.97 1.04 7.69
N ILE A 139 -5.85 0.98 6.69
CA ILE A 139 -7.09 0.17 6.72
C ILE A 139 -6.75 -1.32 6.81
N LEU A 140 -5.72 -1.75 6.09
CA LEU A 140 -5.29 -3.15 6.03
C LEU A 140 -4.22 -3.53 7.07
N ARG A 141 -3.83 -2.63 7.99
CA ARG A 141 -2.66 -2.84 8.85
C ARG A 141 -2.72 -4.17 9.61
N ASP A 142 -3.85 -4.44 10.26
CA ASP A 142 -4.03 -5.66 11.06
C ASP A 142 -4.12 -6.91 10.19
N THR A 143 -4.80 -6.83 9.03
CA THR A 143 -4.86 -7.93 8.05
C THR A 143 -3.48 -8.26 7.50
N VAL A 144 -2.68 -7.25 7.15
CA VAL A 144 -1.33 -7.44 6.60
C VAL A 144 -0.38 -7.97 7.67
N ALA A 145 -0.44 -7.44 8.90
CA ALA A 145 0.34 -7.97 10.02
C ALA A 145 0.00 -9.44 10.29
N GLY A 146 -1.29 -9.78 10.38
CA GLY A 146 -1.74 -11.16 10.57
C GLY A 146 -1.33 -12.10 9.43
N ALA A 147 -1.38 -11.62 8.18
CA ALA A 147 -0.91 -12.38 7.02
C ALA A 147 0.62 -12.61 7.04
N SER A 148 1.39 -11.60 7.46
CA SER A 148 2.86 -11.69 7.60
C SER A 148 3.25 -12.72 8.66
N GLU A 149 2.65 -12.66 9.85
CA GLU A 149 2.91 -13.64 10.93
C GLU A 149 2.51 -15.05 10.51
N SER A 150 1.38 -15.20 9.83
CA SER A 150 0.95 -16.49 9.28
C SER A 150 1.96 -17.04 8.27
N GLN A 151 2.50 -16.19 7.40
CA GLN A 151 3.52 -16.59 6.42
C GLN A 151 4.85 -16.92 7.09
N ALA A 152 5.26 -16.18 8.13
CA ALA A 152 6.45 -16.48 8.92
C ALA A 152 6.34 -17.82 9.65
N PHE A 153 5.20 -18.08 10.30
CA PHE A 153 4.91 -19.37 10.92
C PHE A 153 4.99 -20.53 9.92
N MET A 154 4.50 -20.32 8.69
CA MET A 154 4.61 -21.31 7.61
C MET A 154 6.03 -21.54 7.12
N ASN A 155 6.78 -20.47 6.88
CA ASN A 155 8.18 -20.59 6.49
C ASN A 155 8.96 -21.37 7.55
N ASN A 156 8.75 -21.05 8.83
CA ASN A 156 9.36 -21.77 9.94
C ASN A 156 8.95 -23.24 9.96
N LEU A 157 7.66 -23.56 9.78
CA LEU A 157 7.18 -24.95 9.75
C LEU A 157 7.82 -25.76 8.61
N TYR A 158 7.98 -25.17 7.41
CA TYR A 158 8.63 -25.82 6.27
C TYR A 158 10.15 -25.93 6.45
N GLU A 159 10.81 -24.93 7.01
CA GLU A 159 12.26 -24.94 7.24
C GLU A 159 12.67 -25.89 8.36
N SER A 160 11.93 -25.90 9.47
CA SER A 160 12.21 -26.76 10.62
C SER A 160 11.77 -28.21 10.44
N GLY A 161 10.87 -28.47 9.47
CA GLY A 161 10.15 -29.73 9.35
C GLY A 161 9.12 -29.94 10.48
N LEU A 162 8.27 -30.97 10.34
CA LEU A 162 7.29 -31.40 11.37
C LEU A 162 7.97 -31.81 12.69
N THR A 163 9.29 -32.02 12.68
CA THR A 163 10.11 -32.45 13.83
C THR A 163 10.14 -31.43 14.96
N ALA A 164 9.86 -30.15 14.69
CA ALA A 164 9.88 -29.07 15.69
C ALA A 164 8.75 -29.17 16.75
N LYS A 165 7.82 -30.12 16.61
CA LYS A 165 6.73 -30.34 17.58
C LYS A 165 6.62 -31.80 17.98
N ALA A 166 7.71 -32.45 18.38
CA ALA A 166 7.63 -33.75 19.04
C ALA A 166 7.80 -33.59 20.55
N THR A 167 6.98 -34.31 21.33
CA THR A 167 7.21 -34.46 22.76
C THR A 167 8.10 -35.68 22.99
N LEU A 168 9.12 -35.52 23.84
CA LEU A 168 9.99 -36.61 24.25
C LEU A 168 9.56 -37.11 25.62
N GLU A 169 8.99 -38.31 25.65
CA GLU A 169 8.64 -39.02 26.88
C GLU A 169 9.84 -39.86 27.33
N TYR A 170 10.21 -39.77 28.61
CA TYR A 170 11.27 -40.56 29.22
C TYR A 170 10.90 -40.96 30.65
N THR A 171 11.37 -42.12 31.10
CA THR A 171 11.14 -42.63 32.47
C THR A 171 12.41 -42.46 33.31
N GLY A 172 12.49 -41.39 34.11
CA GLY A 172 13.61 -41.13 35.05
C GLY A 172 13.83 -39.64 35.34
N GLU A 173 14.70 -39.30 36.31
CA GLU A 173 15.13 -37.91 36.55
C GLU A 173 16.32 -37.56 35.66
N LEU A 174 16.11 -36.67 34.68
CA LEU A 174 17.18 -36.09 33.88
C LEU A 174 17.68 -34.80 34.55
N ASN A 175 19.00 -34.68 34.74
CA ASN A 175 19.59 -33.40 35.15
C ASN A 175 19.57 -32.38 33.98
N GLU A 176 19.63 -31.08 34.27
CA GLU A 176 19.51 -30.02 33.24
C GLU A 176 20.53 -30.16 32.11
N LYS A 177 21.79 -30.49 32.43
CA LYS A 177 22.85 -30.68 31.42
C LYS A 177 22.56 -31.82 30.45
N ALA A 178 22.03 -32.94 30.95
CA ALA A 178 21.67 -34.08 30.12
C ALA A 178 20.44 -33.77 29.27
N LYS A 179 19.49 -32.98 29.80
CA LYS A 179 18.33 -32.51 29.04
C LYS A 179 18.73 -31.61 27.87
N GLU A 180 19.61 -30.64 28.09
CA GLU A 180 20.12 -29.75 27.03
C GLU A 180 20.89 -30.53 25.95
N ALA A 181 21.78 -31.44 26.35
CA ALA A 181 22.53 -32.27 25.40
C ALA A 181 21.61 -33.17 24.55
N LEU A 182 20.57 -33.71 25.17
CA LEU A 182 19.57 -34.52 24.49
C LEU A 182 18.76 -33.69 23.50
N VAL A 183 18.20 -32.55 23.92
CA VAL A 183 17.46 -31.63 23.03
C VAL A 183 18.32 -31.24 21.82
N LYS A 184 19.57 -30.86 22.05
CA LYS A 184 20.49 -30.46 20.99
C LYS A 184 20.76 -31.59 19.99
N SER A 185 20.93 -32.83 20.46
CA SER A 185 21.06 -33.98 19.55
C SER A 185 19.81 -34.19 18.70
N PHE A 186 18.62 -34.11 19.29
CA PHE A 186 17.36 -34.26 18.55
C PHE A 186 17.14 -33.11 17.55
N GLU A 187 17.54 -31.88 17.88
CA GLU A 187 17.51 -30.75 16.97
C GLU A 187 18.49 -30.92 15.80
N GLU A 188 19.73 -31.37 16.03
CA GLU A 188 20.72 -31.60 14.97
C GLU A 188 20.27 -32.67 13.96
N PHE A 189 19.62 -33.74 14.44
CA PHE A 189 19.11 -34.80 13.56
C PHE A 189 17.74 -34.49 12.94
N GLY A 190 16.91 -33.70 13.63
CA GLY A 190 15.52 -33.43 13.26
C GLY A 190 15.28 -32.12 12.49
N SER A 191 16.17 -31.14 12.59
CA SER A 191 16.00 -29.81 11.99
C SER A 191 16.55 -29.74 10.56
N GLY A 192 15.86 -28.98 9.70
CA GLY A 192 16.29 -28.63 8.36
C GLY A 192 15.68 -29.49 7.25
N ALA A 193 15.32 -28.84 6.14
CA ALA A 193 14.68 -29.47 4.96
C ALA A 193 15.46 -30.66 4.35
N LYS A 194 16.78 -30.77 4.61
CA LYS A 194 17.63 -31.90 4.18
C LYS A 194 17.53 -33.14 5.08
N ASN A 195 16.95 -33.01 6.27
CA ASN A 195 16.79 -34.08 7.25
C ASN A 195 15.37 -34.65 7.29
N THR A 196 14.44 -34.07 6.53
CA THR A 196 13.09 -34.58 6.31
C THR A 196 13.13 -36.04 5.81
N GLY A 197 12.52 -36.95 6.55
CA GLY A 197 12.42 -38.38 6.21
C GLY A 197 13.56 -39.27 6.70
N LYS A 198 14.53 -38.75 7.46
CA LYS A 198 15.56 -39.58 8.12
C LYS A 198 15.02 -40.25 9.38
N ILE A 199 15.49 -41.48 9.64
CA ILE A 199 15.13 -42.23 10.84
C ILE A 199 15.86 -41.60 12.04
N LEU A 200 15.10 -41.16 13.03
CA LEU A 200 15.63 -40.59 14.26
C LEU A 200 15.94 -41.72 15.26
N PRO A 201 17.20 -41.95 15.66
CA PRO A 201 17.53 -43.00 16.63
C PRO A 201 17.07 -42.57 18.03
N VAL A 202 16.06 -43.25 18.57
CA VAL A 202 15.54 -43.01 19.93
C VAL A 202 16.16 -44.02 20.90
N PRO A 203 16.84 -43.56 21.98
CA PRO A 203 17.43 -44.45 22.99
C PRO A 203 16.40 -45.33 23.70
N LEU A 204 16.87 -46.46 24.23
CA LEU A 204 16.04 -47.40 25.00
C LEU A 204 15.42 -46.71 26.23
N GLY A 205 14.10 -46.84 26.39
CA GLY A 205 13.35 -46.18 27.47
C GLY A 205 12.86 -44.76 27.16
N MET A 206 13.13 -44.24 25.96
CA MET A 206 12.59 -42.97 25.48
C MET A 206 11.59 -43.22 24.35
N LYS A 207 10.57 -42.36 24.26
CA LYS A 207 9.59 -42.39 23.18
C LYS A 207 9.39 -40.99 22.62
N LEU A 208 9.62 -40.87 21.32
CA LEU A 208 9.31 -39.65 20.59
C LEU A 208 7.89 -39.76 20.03
N THR A 209 6.99 -38.91 20.50
CA THR A 209 5.64 -38.79 19.95
C THR A 209 5.54 -37.54 19.09
N PRO A 210 5.33 -37.65 17.77
CA PRO A 210 5.04 -36.49 16.96
C PRO A 210 3.71 -35.88 17.42
N LEU A 211 3.67 -34.56 17.63
CA LEU A 211 2.39 -33.87 17.76
C LEU A 211 1.73 -33.88 16.39
N ASP A 212 0.55 -34.49 16.31
CA ASP A 212 -0.27 -34.50 15.11
C ASP A 212 -0.80 -33.08 14.86
N ILE A 213 -0.02 -32.29 14.14
CA ILE A 213 -0.47 -31.00 13.64
C ILE A 213 -1.42 -31.29 12.49
N LYS A 214 -2.70 -31.49 12.79
CA LYS A 214 -3.79 -31.53 11.79
C LYS A 214 -4.04 -30.14 11.23
N LEU A 215 -3.06 -29.60 10.51
CA LEU A 215 -3.31 -28.48 9.63
C LEU A 215 -3.62 -29.09 8.27
N THR A 216 -4.91 -29.20 7.94
CA THR A 216 -5.28 -29.63 6.60
C THR A 216 -4.96 -28.50 5.63
N ASP A 217 -4.29 -28.83 4.53
CA ASP A 217 -3.92 -27.86 3.48
C ASP A 217 -5.12 -27.00 3.02
N SER A 218 -6.34 -27.52 3.15
CA SER A 218 -7.60 -26.82 2.88
C SER A 218 -7.82 -25.57 3.73
N GLN A 219 -7.53 -25.62 5.04
CA GLN A 219 -7.74 -24.48 5.94
C GLN A 219 -6.76 -23.34 5.64
N PHE A 220 -5.52 -23.67 5.24
CA PHE A 220 -4.55 -22.67 4.83
C PHE A 220 -4.90 -22.02 3.50
N PHE A 221 -5.37 -22.82 2.55
CA PHE A 221 -5.83 -22.29 1.27
C PHE A 221 -6.99 -21.32 1.48
N GLU A 222 -7.94 -21.66 2.34
CA GLU A 222 -9.05 -20.79 2.73
C GLU A 222 -8.58 -19.49 3.39
N LEU A 223 -7.62 -19.55 4.34
CA LEU A 223 -7.05 -18.36 4.98
C LEU A 223 -6.34 -17.44 3.98
N LYS A 224 -5.53 -18.01 3.06
CA LYS A 224 -4.88 -17.22 2.00
C LYS A 224 -5.89 -16.58 1.06
N LYS A 225 -6.93 -17.33 0.68
CA LYS A 225 -8.02 -16.79 -0.14
C LYS A 225 -8.72 -15.65 0.58
N TYR A 226 -9.08 -15.82 1.86
CA TYR A 226 -9.75 -14.79 2.65
C TYR A 226 -8.91 -13.52 2.80
N ASN A 227 -7.60 -13.65 3.06
CA ASN A 227 -6.68 -12.51 3.11
C ASN A 227 -6.58 -11.79 1.78
N ALA A 228 -6.49 -12.54 0.67
CA ALA A 228 -6.51 -11.94 -0.67
C ALA A 228 -7.83 -11.20 -0.96
N LEU A 229 -8.97 -11.74 -0.49
CA LEU A 229 -10.27 -11.08 -0.61
C LEU A 229 -10.31 -9.77 0.18
N GLN A 230 -9.79 -9.75 1.41
CA GLN A 230 -9.74 -8.55 2.25
C GLN A 230 -8.85 -7.46 1.62
N ILE A 231 -7.66 -7.83 1.15
CA ILE A 231 -6.75 -6.90 0.47
C ILE A 231 -7.41 -6.31 -0.77
N ALA A 232 -7.95 -7.15 -1.64
CA ALA A 232 -8.61 -6.71 -2.87
C ALA A 232 -9.83 -5.82 -2.58
N GLY A 233 -10.63 -6.19 -1.56
CA GLY A 233 -11.77 -5.39 -1.10
C GLY A 233 -11.36 -3.99 -0.65
N ALA A 234 -10.25 -3.84 0.06
CA ALA A 234 -9.74 -2.54 0.49
C ALA A 234 -9.21 -1.68 -0.68
N PHE A 235 -8.74 -2.30 -1.77
CA PHE A 235 -8.44 -1.61 -3.03
C PHE A 235 -9.68 -1.38 -3.90
N GLY A 236 -10.87 -1.80 -3.47
CA GLY A 236 -12.12 -1.70 -4.24
C GLY A 236 -12.18 -2.65 -5.44
N VAL A 237 -11.34 -3.69 -5.48
CA VAL A 237 -11.29 -4.70 -6.53
C VAL A 237 -12.11 -5.90 -6.08
N LYS A 238 -13.09 -6.31 -6.87
CA LYS A 238 -13.81 -7.57 -6.64
C LYS A 238 -12.92 -8.75 -7.10
N PRO A 239 -12.54 -9.66 -6.21
CA PRO A 239 -11.80 -10.87 -6.57
C PRO A 239 -12.77 -11.84 -7.25
N ASN A 240 -12.38 -12.36 -8.40
CA ASN A 240 -13.06 -13.48 -9.05
C ASN A 240 -12.25 -14.76 -8.81
#